data_AF-R7TNJ7-F1
#
_entry.id   AF-R7TNJ7-F1
#
_cell.length_a   1.000
_cell.length_b   1.000
_cell.length_c   1.000
_cell.angle_alpha   90.00
_cell.angle_beta   90.00
_cell.angle_gamma   90.00
#
_symmetry.space_group_name_H-M   'P 1'
#
loop_
_entity.id
_entity.type
_entity.pdbx_description
1 polymer ?
#
loop_
_entity_poly.entity_id
_entity_poly.type
_entity_poly.pdbx_seq_one_letter_code
_entity_poly.pdbx_strand_id
1 'polypeptide(L)' 'STGHDDISSSLIKSLRTELINPLTLIANQMINTSIFPDSLKIAKIKPLHKKGPIDKCANYRPISL' A
#
# COMPACT_ATOMS: atom_id res chain seq x y z
N SER A 1 -7.95 1.76 5.81
CA SER A 1 -6.75 1.30 6.54
C SER A 1 -5.55 2.04 5.98
N THR A 2 -4.42 2.04 6.68
CA THR A 2 -3.21 2.82 6.34
C THR A 2 -2.04 1.87 6.13
N GLY A 3 -1.08 2.32 5.32
CA GLY A 3 0.16 1.59 5.04
C GLY A 3 1.11 1.58 6.24
N HIS A 4 2.41 1.44 5.98
CA HIS A 4 3.45 1.52 7.02
C HIS A 4 3.66 2.95 7.55
N ASP A 5 3.28 3.96 6.77
CA ASP A 5 3.42 5.39 7.06
C ASP A 5 2.28 5.97 7.92
N ASP A 6 1.26 5.16 8.21
CA ASP A 6 0.04 5.55 8.92
C ASP A 6 -0.72 6.75 8.29
N ILE A 7 -0.49 7.02 7.01
CA ILE A 7 -1.20 8.08 6.28
C ILE A 7 -2.58 7.58 5.86
N SER A 8 -3.61 8.36 6.17
CA SER A 8 -4.99 8.00 5.83
C SER A 8 -5.27 8.12 4.33
N SER A 9 -5.92 7.11 3.76
CA SER A 9 -6.38 7.16 2.35
C SER A 9 -7.38 8.29 2.10
N SER A 10 -8.14 8.69 3.13
CA SER A 10 -9.07 9.83 3.06
C SER A 10 -8.33 11.15 2.88
N LEU A 11 -7.22 11.34 3.60
CA LEU A 11 -6.37 12.54 3.46
C LEU A 11 -5.74 12.62 2.07
N ILE A 12 -5.23 11.50 1.55
CA ILE A 12 -4.67 11.47 0.19
C ILE A 12 -5.75 11.83 -0.84
N LYS A 13 -6.97 11.31 -0.68
CA LYS A 13 -8.09 11.64 -1.58
C LYS A 13 -8.53 13.10 -1.50
N SER A 14 -8.45 13.73 -0.33
CA SER A 14 -8.74 15.15 -0.19
C SER A 14 -7.67 16.03 -0.84
N LEU A 15 -6.41 15.59 -0.86
CA LEU A 15 -5.27 16.30 -1.44
C LEU A 15 -4.98 15.91 -2.90
N ARG A 16 -5.95 15.33 -3.60
CA ARG A 16 -5.72 14.75 -4.95
C ARG A 16 -5.21 15.79 -5.95
N THR A 17 -5.65 17.04 -5.83
CA THR A 17 -5.31 18.13 -6.76
C THR A 17 -3.87 18.58 -6.59
N GLU A 18 -3.38 18.58 -5.36
CA GLU A 18 -2.01 18.97 -5.00
C GLU A 18 -1.04 17.83 -5.26
N LEU A 19 -1.47 16.58 -5.07
CA LEU A 19 -0.63 15.39 -5.16
C LEU A 19 -0.49 14.83 -6.58
N ILE A 20 -1.41 15.12 -7.51
CA ILE A 20 -1.39 14.49 -8.84
C ILE A 20 -0.09 14.75 -9.60
N ASN A 21 0.39 15.98 -9.61
CA ASN A 21 1.61 16.38 -10.31
C ASN A 21 2.87 15.73 -9.71
N PRO A 22 3.17 15.86 -8.40
CA PRO A 22 4.36 15.25 -7.83
C PRO A 22 4.33 13.72 -7.88
N LEU A 23 3.18 13.08 -7.66
CA LEU A 23 3.08 11.61 -7.75
C LEU A 23 3.34 11.12 -9.18
N THR A 24 2.81 11.82 -10.18
CA THR A 24 3.04 11.48 -11.59
C THR A 24 4.52 11.62 -11.97
N LEU A 25 5.17 12.70 -11.53
CA LEU A 25 6.59 12.92 -11.75
C LEU A 25 7.44 11.77 -11.16
N ILE A 26 7.21 11.44 -9.88
CA ILE A 26 7.95 10.38 -9.18
C ILE A 26 7.71 9.02 -9.84
N ALA A 27 6.46 8.69 -10.19
CA ALA A 27 6.13 7.43 -10.87
C ALA A 27 6.88 7.29 -12.21
N ASN A 28 6.86 8.33 -13.04
CA ASN A 28 7.57 8.33 -14.32
C ASN A 28 9.08 8.23 -14.14
N GLN A 29 9.66 8.92 -13.15
CA GLN A 29 11.08 8.83 -12.83
C GLN A 29 11.48 7.41 -12.42
N MET A 30 10.72 6.75 -11.55
CA MET A 30 11.00 5.38 -11.14
C MET A 30 10.95 4.40 -12.32
N ILE A 31 9.93 4.53 -13.19
CA ILE A 31 9.79 3.68 -14.38
C ILE A 31 10.97 3.90 -15.34
N ASN A 32 11.28 5.15 -15.67
CA ASN A 32 12.32 5.49 -16.64
C ASN A 32 13.73 5.08 -16.16
N THR A 33 13.99 5.15 -14.86
CA THR A 33 15.29 4.82 -14.27
C THR A 33 15.38 3.37 -13.81
N SER A 34 14.24 2.66 -13.73
CA SER A 34 14.13 1.36 -13.06
C SER A 34 14.62 1.36 -11.60
N ILE A 35 14.66 2.53 -10.96
CA ILE A 35 15.09 2.68 -9.56
C ILE A 35 13.85 2.95 -8.71
N PHE A 36 13.64 2.08 -7.71
CA PHE A 36 12.55 2.18 -6.76
C PHE A 36 13.10 2.38 -5.35
N PRO A 37 12.67 3.42 -4.61
CA PRO A 37 13.05 3.63 -3.22
C PRO A 37 12.69 2.42 -2.36
N ASP A 38 13.56 2.07 -1.41
CA ASP A 38 13.30 0.94 -0.50
C ASP A 38 12.08 1.17 0.40
N SER A 39 11.78 2.43 0.72
CA SER A 39 10.57 2.81 1.46
C SER A 39 9.27 2.39 0.75
N LEU A 40 9.26 2.36 -0.59
CA LEU A 40 8.11 1.92 -1.39
C LEU A 40 8.03 0.40 -1.57
N LYS A 41 9.04 -0.35 -1.11
CA LYS A 41 9.07 -1.82 -1.16
C LYS A 41 8.57 -2.47 0.14
N ILE A 42 8.27 -1.67 1.15
CA ILE A 42 7.80 -2.16 2.46
C ILE A 42 6.34 -2.61 2.35
N ALA A 43 6.07 -3.86 2.73
CA ALA A 43 4.73 -4.45 2.72
C ALA A 43 4.25 -4.71 4.16
N LYS A 44 3.09 -4.14 4.54
CA LYS A 44 2.45 -4.40 5.83
C LYS A 44 1.54 -5.63 5.71
N ILE A 45 2.04 -6.79 6.11
CA ILE A 45 1.30 -8.05 5.98
C ILE A 45 0.25 -8.20 7.09
N LYS A 46 -1.00 -8.45 6.72
CA LYS A 46 -2.08 -8.83 7.65
C LYS A 46 -2.75 -10.13 7.24
N PRO A 47 -3.06 -11.03 8.19
CA PRO A 47 -3.87 -12.20 7.90
C PRO A 47 -5.34 -11.77 7.75
N LEU A 48 -5.93 -12.01 6.58
CA LEU A 48 -7.34 -11.79 6.32
C LEU A 48 -8.06 -13.14 6.30
N HIS A 49 -9.05 -13.31 7.17
CA HIS A 49 -9.88 -14.51 7.19
C HIS A 49 -10.65 -14.65 5.87
N LYS A 50 -10.66 -15.87 5.32
CA LYS A 50 -11.34 -16.20 4.06
C LYS A 50 -12.67 -16.92 4.30
N LYS A 51 -12.64 -18.11 4.91
CA LYS A 51 -13.81 -18.95 5.19
C LYS A 51 -13.48 -20.07 6.18
N GLY A 52 -14.49 -20.66 6.81
CA GLY A 52 -14.32 -21.78 7.75
C GLY A 52 -13.93 -21.34 9.17
N PRO A 53 -13.56 -22.28 10.06
CA PRO A 53 -13.24 -21.99 11.45
C PRO A 53 -12.10 -20.96 11.62
N ILE A 54 -12.26 -20.03 12.58
CA ILE A 54 -11.31 -18.92 12.83
C ILE A 54 -10.04 -19.35 13.57
N ASP A 55 -10.06 -20.51 14.20
CA ASP A 55 -8.96 -21.11 14.94
C ASP A 55 -7.93 -21.80 14.02
N LYS A 56 -8.24 -21.95 12.73
CA LYS A 56 -7.35 -22.59 11.75
C LYS A 56 -6.60 -21.57 10.91
N CYS A 57 -5.28 -21.52 11.03
CA CYS A 57 -4.41 -20.65 10.23
C CYS A 57 -4.60 -20.81 8.70
N ALA A 58 -4.88 -22.02 8.22
CA ALA A 58 -5.12 -22.31 6.80
C ALA A 58 -6.32 -21.55 6.19
N ASN A 59 -7.21 -21.03 7.05
CA ASN A 59 -8.38 -20.26 6.63
C ASN A 59 -8.11 -18.76 6.48
N TYR A 60 -6.86 -18.31 6.67
CA TYR A 60 -6.43 -16.94 6.48
C TYR A 60 -5.53 -16.82 5.25
N ARG A 61 -5.66 -15.69 4.54
CA ARG A 61 -4.73 -15.30 3.47
C ARG A 61 -3.88 -14.13 3.93
N PRO A 62 -2.56 -14.13 3.73
CA PRO A 62 -1.77 -12.93 3.92
C PRO A 62 -2.16 -11.90 2.85
N ILE A 63 -2.50 -10.68 3.28
CA ILE A 63 -2.68 -9.54 2.39
C ILE A 63 -1.61 -8.49 2.70
N SER A 64 -1.11 -7.82 1.68
CA SER A 64 -0.34 -6.59 1.85
C SER A 64 -1.32 -5.42 1.90
N LEU A 65 -1.14 -4.55 2.90
CA LEU A 65 -1.88 -3.31 3.09
C LEU A 65 -1.04 -2.09 2.74
#